data_AF-A0A9D2A1T1-F1
#
_entry.id   AF-A0A9D2A1T1-F1
#
_cell.length_a   1.000
_cell.length_b   1.000
_cell.length_c   1.000
_cell.angle_alpha   90.00
_cell.angle_beta   90.00
_cell.angle_gamma   90.00
#
_symmetry.space_group_name_H-M   'P 1'
#
loop_
_entity.id
_entity.type
_entity.pdbx_description
1 polymer ?
#
loop_
_entity_poly.entity_id
_entity_poly.type
_entity_poly.pdbx_seq_one_letter_code
_entity_poly.pdbx_strand_id
1 'polypeptide(L)' 'MVYVTHRYKVKEYETEEDAVAQIHNEMSAMTSKKIFDETKNGIRVMIFQWWTLYIEEYVISKSIDMRNSV' A
#
# COMPACT_ATOMS: atom_id res chain seq x y z
N MET A 1 5.68 5.35 -13.13
CA MET A 1 5.44 3.96 -12.70
C MET A 1 5.81 3.83 -11.24
N VAL A 2 4.90 3.25 -10.46
CA VAL A 2 5.05 2.91 -9.04
C VAL A 2 4.52 1.51 -8.79
N TYR A 3 5.06 0.85 -7.78
CA TYR A 3 4.68 -0.49 -7.38
C TYR A 3 4.04 -0.44 -6.00
N VAL A 4 2.85 -1.00 -5.88
CA VAL A 4 2.16 -1.20 -4.62
C VAL A 4 2.32 -2.65 -4.20
N THR A 5 2.93 -2.87 -3.06
CA THR A 5 2.99 -4.18 -2.40
C THR A 5 1.92 -4.23 -1.34
N HIS A 6 1.09 -5.28 -1.40
CA HIS A 6 0.07 -5.58 -0.42
C HIS A 6 0.06 -7.08 -0.17
N ARG A 7 0.36 -7.49 1.06
CA ARG A 7 0.58 -8.90 1.43
C ARG A 7 1.66 -9.52 0.51
N TYR A 8 1.30 -10.53 -0.28
CA TYR A 8 2.20 -11.21 -1.24
C TYR A 8 2.00 -10.77 -2.69
N LYS A 9 1.23 -9.70 -2.92
CA LYS A 9 0.90 -9.20 -4.26
C LYS A 9 1.61 -7.89 -4.53
N VAL A 10 2.12 -7.78 -5.75
CA VAL A 10 2.65 -6.53 -6.30
C VAL A 10 1.75 -6.11 -7.45
N LYS A 11 1.28 -4.86 -7.43
CA LYS A 11 0.53 -4.23 -8.51
C LYS A 11 1.28 -2.99 -8.99
N GLU A 12 1.27 -2.77 -10.30
CA GLU A 12 1.91 -1.62 -10.93
C GLU A 12 0.87 -0.55 -11.30
N TYR A 13 1.25 0.71 -11.12
CA TYR A 13 0.44 1.88 -11.47
C TYR A 13 1.29 2.92 -12.21
N GLU A 14 0.66 3.72 -13.06
CA GLU A 14 1.36 4.77 -13.81
C GLU A 14 1.84 5.88 -12.86
N THR A 15 0.97 6.32 -11.96
CA THR A 15 1.22 7.42 -11.00
C THR A 15 1.00 6.97 -9.55
N GLU A 16 1.57 7.72 -8.60
CA GLU A 16 1.31 7.49 -7.18
C GLU A 16 -0.12 7.87 -6.81
N GLU A 17 -0.69 8.89 -7.45
CA GLU A 17 -2.08 9.29 -7.26
C GLU A 17 -3.06 8.15 -7.60
N ASP A 18 -2.84 7.44 -8.71
CA ASP A 18 -3.68 6.30 -9.10
C ASP A 18 -3.59 5.15 -8.10
N ALA A 19 -2.37 4.85 -7.64
CA ALA A 19 -2.12 3.85 -6.61
C ALA A 19 -2.87 4.18 -5.31
N VAL A 20 -2.72 5.42 -4.83
CA VAL A 20 -3.35 5.90 -3.59
C VAL A 20 -4.88 5.91 -3.70
N ALA A 21 -5.42 6.35 -4.84
CA ALA A 21 -6.86 6.33 -5.09
C ALA A 21 -7.41 4.90 -5.06
N GLN A 22 -6.68 3.94 -5.64
CA GLN A 22 -7.07 2.55 -5.65
C GLN A 22 -7.04 1.93 -4.24
N ILE A 23 -6.00 2.20 -3.44
CA ILE A 23 -5.92 1.76 -2.04
C ILE A 23 -7.09 2.34 -1.23
N HIS A 24 -7.39 3.63 -1.41
CA HIS A 24 -8.52 4.26 -0.74
C HIS A 24 -9.87 3.66 -1.17
N ASN A 25 -10.04 3.30 -2.43
CA ASN A 25 -11.24 2.61 -2.90
C ASN A 25 -11.38 1.21 -2.28
N GLU A 26 -10.30 0.43 -2.20
CA GLU A 26 -10.32 -0.87 -1.52
C GLU A 26 -10.63 -0.72 -0.01
N MET A 27 -10.02 0.25 0.66
CA MET A 27 -10.18 0.46 2.09
C MET A 27 -11.49 1.13 2.47
N SER A 28 -12.09 1.95 1.62
CA SER A 28 -13.41 2.59 1.86
C SER A 28 -14.57 1.61 1.76
N ALA A 29 -14.43 0.55 0.95
CA ALA A 29 -15.38 -0.56 0.93
C ALA A 29 -15.35 -1.37 2.24
N MET A 30 -14.31 -1.19 3.05
CA MET A 30 -14.09 -1.88 4.31
C MET A 30 -14.26 -0.89 5.47
N THR A 31 -14.80 -1.33 6.60
CA THR A 31 -14.89 -0.50 7.82
C THR A 31 -13.51 -0.38 8.47
N SER A 32 -12.60 0.31 7.79
CA SER A 32 -11.19 0.45 8.13
C SER A 32 -10.82 1.91 8.40
N LYS A 33 -9.83 2.13 9.26
CA LYS A 33 -9.28 3.44 9.61
C LYS A 33 -7.81 3.48 9.24
N LYS A 34 -7.37 4.50 8.49
CA LYS A 34 -5.94 4.75 8.27
C LYS A 34 -5.30 5.19 9.60
N ILE A 35 -4.30 4.43 10.07
CA ILE A 35 -3.60 4.69 11.33
C ILE A 35 -2.14 5.12 11.12
N PHE A 36 -1.59 4.89 9.93
CA PHE A 36 -0.24 5.31 9.57
C PHE A 36 -0.19 5.67 8.08
N ASP A 37 0.54 6.72 7.73
CA ASP A 37 0.78 7.14 6.35
C ASP A 37 2.04 8.00 6.33
N GLU A 38 3.18 7.40 6.03
CA GLU A 38 4.45 8.13 5.96
C GLU A 38 5.27 7.72 4.74
N THR A 39 6.04 8.69 4.23
CA THR A 39 6.99 8.50 3.14
C THR A 39 8.40 8.72 3.63
N LYS A 40 9.27 7.72 3.43
CA LYS A 40 10.70 7.79 3.76
C LYS A 40 11.52 7.20 2.63
N ASN A 41 12.55 7.92 2.20
CA ASN A 41 13.48 7.48 1.13
C ASN A 41 12.77 7.05 -0.17
N GLY A 42 11.68 7.73 -0.54
CA GLY A 42 10.91 7.39 -1.76
C GLY A 42 10.05 6.13 -1.66
N ILE A 43 9.89 5.58 -0.46
CA ILE A 43 8.97 4.50 -0.13
C ILE A 43 7.90 5.08 0.79
N ARG A 44 6.63 4.91 0.42
CA ARG A 44 5.49 5.29 1.23
C ARG A 44 4.85 4.06 1.83
N VAL A 45 4.58 4.09 3.13
CA VAL A 45 3.92 3.01 3.86
C VAL A 45 2.60 3.55 4.40
N MET A 46 1.51 2.89 4.05
CA MET A 46 0.16 3.19 4.53
C MET A 46 -0.34 1.99 5.33
N ILE A 47 -0.81 2.22 6.55
CA ILE A 47 -1.36 1.17 7.41
C ILE A 47 -2.80 1.50 7.75
N PHE A 48 -3.68 0.53 7.54
CA PHE A 48 -5.09 0.60 7.84
C PHE A 48 -5.44 -0.44 8.91
N GLN A 49 -6.19 -0.03 9.91
CA GLN A 49 -6.70 -0.91 10.96
C GLN A 49 -8.21 -1.12 10.78
N TRP A 50 -8.61 -2.38 10.81
CA TRP A 50 -10.00 -2.80 10.75
C TRP A 50 -10.62 -2.74 12.15
N TRP A 51 -11.95 -2.62 12.20
CA TRP A 51 -12.68 -2.70 13.47
C TRP A 51 -12.44 -4.02 14.24
N THR A 52 -12.10 -5.10 13.53
CA THR A 52 -11.73 -6.41 14.10
C THR A 52 -10.29 -6.47 14.61
N LEU A 53 -9.57 -5.34 14.67
CA LEU A 53 -8.15 -5.23 15.00
C LEU A 53 -7.18 -5.82 13.96
N TYR A 54 -7.69 -6.27 12.80
CA TYR A 54 -6.83 -6.68 11.69
C TYR A 54 -6.12 -5.47 11.06
N ILE A 55 -4.87 -5.64 10.65
CA ILE A 55 -4.04 -4.58 10.06
C ILE A 55 -3.74 -4.93 8.60
N GLU A 56 -3.94 -3.96 7.71
CA GLU A 56 -3.50 -4.01 6.32
C GLU A 56 -2.40 -3.00 6.08
N GLU A 57 -1.32 -3.44 5.45
CA GLU A 57 -0.18 -2.61 5.07
C GLU A 57 -0.09 -2.50 3.54
N TYR A 58 0.11 -1.28 3.06
CA TYR A 58 0.40 -1.00 1.66
C TYR A 58 1.73 -0.28 1.58
N VAL A 59 2.62 -0.80 0.73
CA VAL A 59 3.94 -0.20 0.49
C VAL A 59 3.99 0.27 -0.96
N ILE A 60 4.11 1.57 -1.15
CA ILE A 60 4.25 2.20 -2.47
C ILE A 60 5.73 2.54 -2.67
N SER A 61 6.31 2.08 -3.78
CA SER A 61 7.72 2.31 -4.10
C SER A 61 7.91 2.57 -5.59
N LYS A 62 8.93 3.37 -5.96
CA LYS A 62 9.30 3.62 -7.37
C LYS A 62 10.18 2.53 -7.97
N SER A 63 10.70 1.63 -7.14
CA SER A 63 11.53 0.51 -7.53
C SER A 63 11.33 -0.63 -6.55
N ILE A 64 11.18 -1.85 -7.06
CA ILE A 64 11.10 -3.05 -6.26
C ILE A 64 12.27 -3.97 -6.64
N ASP A 65 13.04 -4.43 -5.65
CA ASP A 65 14.07 -5.46 -5.88
C ASP A 65 13.51 -6.81 -5.42
N MET A 66 13.02 -7.61 -6.38
CA MET A 66 12.44 -8.92 -6.09
C MET A 66 13.48 -10.02 -5.88
N ARG A 67 14.78 -9.71 -5.85
CA ARG A 67 15.86 -10.73 -5.86
C ARG A 67 15.97 -11.59 -4.60
N ASN A 68 15.13 -11.40 -3.59
CA ASN A 68 15.10 -12.21 -2.37
C ASN A 68 13.73 -12.84 -2.07
N SER A 69 12.89 -13.10 -3.08
CA SER A 69 11.70 -13.95 -2.89
C SER A 69 12.10 -15.42 -2.97
N VAL A 70 12.65 -15.95 -1.88
CA VAL A 70 12.89 -17.39 -1.68
C VAL A 70 11.73 -18.00 -0.91
#